data_AF-A0AAV0L2X8-F1
#
_entry.id   AF-A0AAV0L2X8-F1
#
_cell.length_a   1.000
_cell.length_b   1.000
_cell.length_c   1.000
_cell.angle_alpha   90.00
_cell.angle_beta   90.00
_cell.angle_gamma   90.00
#
_symmetry.space_group_name_H-M   'P 1'
#
loop_
_entity.id
_entity.type
_entity.pdbx_description
1 polymer ?
#
loop_
_entity_poly.entity_id
_entity_poly.type
_entity_poly.pdbx_seq_one_letter_code
_entity_poly.pdbx_strand_id
1 'polypeptide(L)'
;DAYHIVRYRGTTNVLEWNDTILPFLKRAILDPIRHINGIKINRQLITTLVDRWRKETHCFNFREGECTITLKDIAILTDFSIDGVVICVDSTPPAKVVANMSGWQHFIWTITGLCPPEKGDHIADGNPPLSKGQVSITWLTAEIRRKHKPEVGGIPLTEESSERHKEIYARIYILDMIRGVFFPKKSNNLISNSWLKIIFGDWEDMGNLSWASACLSHLYRSHYNASSRAVKEIDGVMFIVQFWAWEHLPWIAPKDDPDKEWGPDHPLRHGAYGCRWLGETTCNNLVAHKLEEYRRRLDHLWEAELKFDPYPERIVAHHVHKFTLHPGQWCTRVPLICLHIVEWHLPDRCL
;
A
#
# COMPACT_ATOMS: atom_id res chain seq x y z
N ASP A 1 30.03 16.38 -3.96
CA ASP A 1 28.67 16.44 -3.38
C ASP A 1 28.06 15.05 -3.28
N ALA A 2 27.67 14.63 -2.08
CA ALA A 2 26.99 13.36 -1.89
C ALA A 2 25.58 13.44 -2.49
N TYR A 3 25.29 12.58 -3.46
CA TYR A 3 23.99 12.51 -4.14
C TYR A 3 22.83 12.42 -3.13
N HIS A 4 21.75 13.17 -3.37
CA HIS A 4 20.51 12.98 -2.62
C HIS A 4 19.93 11.60 -2.99
N ILE A 5 19.77 10.75 -1.97
CA ILE A 5 19.21 9.41 -2.08
C ILE A 5 18.16 9.28 -0.97
N VAL A 6 16.93 8.97 -1.36
CA VAL A 6 15.85 8.72 -0.40
C VAL A 6 15.83 7.26 -0.01
N ARG A 7 15.83 6.99 1.30
CA ARG A 7 15.62 5.63 1.81
C ARG A 7 14.13 5.38 1.94
N TYR A 8 13.65 4.26 1.42
CA TYR A 8 12.28 3.83 1.65
C TYR A 8 12.12 3.33 3.09
N ARG A 9 11.13 3.88 3.82
CA ARG A 9 10.82 3.53 5.22
C ARG A 9 9.95 2.30 5.40
N GLY A 10 9.16 1.94 4.39
CA GLY A 10 8.24 0.82 4.50
C GLY A 10 8.97 -0.52 4.55
N THR A 11 8.23 -1.54 4.94
CA THR A 11 8.63 -2.94 4.87
C THR A 11 7.56 -3.72 4.15
N THR A 12 7.97 -4.56 3.23
CA THR A 12 7.10 -5.56 2.60
C THR A 12 7.20 -6.91 3.31
N ASN A 13 8.00 -7.04 4.38
CA ASN A 13 8.05 -8.23 5.23
C ASN A 13 7.06 -8.10 6.39
N VAL A 14 5.77 -8.19 6.06
CA VAL A 14 4.67 -8.17 7.03
C VAL A 14 4.34 -9.59 7.51
N LEU A 15 3.22 -9.79 8.20
CA LEU A 15 2.70 -11.13 8.50
C LEU A 15 2.64 -12.02 7.24
N GLU A 16 2.85 -13.32 7.41
CA GLU A 16 2.79 -14.28 6.30
C GLU A 16 1.35 -14.41 5.80
N TRP A 17 1.21 -14.56 4.49
CA TRP A 17 -0.10 -14.81 3.88
C TRP A 17 -0.62 -16.20 4.25
N ASN A 18 -1.94 -16.32 4.44
CA ASN A 18 -2.60 -17.60 4.70
C ASN A 18 -3.97 -17.62 3.99
N ASP A 19 -4.22 -18.59 3.12
CA ASP A 19 -5.42 -18.62 2.27
C ASP A 19 -6.74 -18.70 3.04
N THR A 20 -6.73 -19.22 4.27
CA THR A 20 -7.92 -19.30 5.14
C THR A 20 -8.53 -17.92 5.44
N ILE A 21 -7.75 -16.83 5.31
CA ILE A 21 -8.20 -15.47 5.59
C ILE A 21 -8.79 -14.76 4.35
N LEU A 22 -8.63 -15.35 3.17
CA LEU A 22 -9.10 -14.79 1.91
C LEU A 22 -10.60 -14.41 1.91
N PRO A 23 -11.52 -15.21 2.48
CA PRO A 23 -12.94 -14.84 2.54
C PRO A 23 -13.19 -13.49 3.22
N PHE A 24 -12.43 -13.17 4.28
CA PHE A 24 -12.56 -11.90 4.99
C PHE A 24 -12.06 -10.73 4.13
N LEU A 25 -10.92 -10.88 3.47
CA LEU A 25 -10.38 -9.83 2.59
C LEU A 25 -11.28 -9.58 1.39
N LYS A 26 -11.94 -10.60 0.84
CA LYS A 26 -12.91 -10.42 -0.25
C LYS A 26 -14.11 -9.58 0.19
N ARG A 27 -14.60 -9.75 1.43
CA ARG A 27 -15.68 -8.91 2.00
C ARG A 27 -15.27 -7.45 2.12
N ALA A 28 -14.00 -7.19 2.47
CA ALA A 28 -13.43 -5.85 2.48
C ALA A 28 -12.86 -5.37 1.13
N ILE A 29 -13.02 -6.12 0.03
CA ILE A 29 -12.50 -5.76 -1.30
C ILE A 29 -10.99 -5.40 -1.23
N LEU A 30 -10.25 -6.16 -0.43
CA LEU A 30 -8.82 -5.99 -0.17
C LEU A 30 -8.02 -7.27 -0.48
N ASP A 31 -8.61 -8.26 -1.17
CA ASP A 31 -7.89 -9.46 -1.56
C ASP A 31 -6.65 -9.23 -2.45
N PRO A 32 -6.54 -8.17 -3.29
CA PRO A 32 -5.33 -7.92 -4.07
C PRO A 32 -4.06 -7.77 -3.22
N ILE A 33 -4.19 -7.37 -1.95
CA ILE A 33 -3.04 -7.09 -1.08
C ILE A 33 -2.20 -8.35 -0.77
N ARG A 34 -2.75 -9.55 -0.95
CA ARG A 34 -2.02 -10.82 -0.76
C ARG A 34 -0.81 -10.96 -1.68
N HIS A 35 -0.85 -10.30 -2.84
CA HIS A 35 0.24 -10.34 -3.82
C HIS A 35 1.31 -9.27 -3.58
N ILE A 36 1.06 -8.34 -2.65
CA ILE A 36 1.94 -7.18 -2.40
C ILE A 36 3.02 -7.50 -1.34
N ASN A 37 2.76 -8.50 -0.50
CA ASN A 37 3.69 -8.96 0.53
C ASN A 37 4.99 -9.48 -0.11
N GLY A 38 6.14 -9.10 0.45
CA GLY A 38 7.46 -9.49 -0.04
C GLY A 38 7.99 -8.76 -1.27
N ILE A 39 7.25 -7.79 -1.86
CA ILE A 39 7.75 -7.02 -3.01
C ILE A 39 9.04 -6.28 -2.66
N LYS A 40 10.07 -6.41 -3.49
CA LYS A 40 11.28 -5.60 -3.40
C LYS A 40 11.09 -4.25 -4.09
N ILE A 41 11.44 -3.17 -3.40
CA ILE A 41 11.33 -1.80 -3.89
C ILE A 41 12.68 -1.30 -4.41
N ASN A 42 12.73 -0.85 -5.65
CA ASN A 42 13.87 -0.22 -6.31
C ASN A 42 14.08 1.20 -5.79
N ARG A 43 14.91 1.34 -4.76
CA ARG A 43 15.18 2.65 -4.15
C ARG A 43 15.82 3.64 -5.12
N GLN A 44 16.61 3.15 -6.07
CA GLN A 44 17.29 3.98 -7.07
C GLN A 44 16.30 4.57 -8.08
N LEU A 45 15.36 3.75 -8.57
CA LEU A 45 14.28 4.21 -9.44
C LEU A 45 13.39 5.24 -8.72
N ILE A 46 12.95 4.92 -7.51
CA ILE A 46 12.11 5.83 -6.71
C ILE A 46 12.84 7.16 -6.47
N THR A 47 14.12 7.12 -6.10
CA THR A 47 14.93 8.34 -5.93
C THR A 47 14.97 9.17 -7.21
N THR A 48 15.17 8.52 -8.36
CA THR A 48 15.27 9.20 -9.65
C THR A 48 13.96 9.87 -10.07
N LEU A 49 12.82 9.26 -9.73
CA LEU A 49 11.49 9.83 -9.97
C LEU A 49 11.21 10.98 -8.99
N VAL A 50 11.60 10.85 -7.72
CA VAL A 50 11.48 11.93 -6.73
C VAL A 50 12.27 13.18 -7.15
N ASP A 51 13.46 13.02 -7.74
CA ASP A 51 14.25 14.15 -8.29
C ASP A 51 13.48 14.95 -9.36
N ARG A 52 12.55 14.29 -10.06
CA ARG A 52 11.74 14.85 -11.14
C ARG A 52 10.35 15.30 -10.70
N TRP A 53 9.98 15.04 -9.45
CA TRP A 53 8.69 15.48 -8.92
C TRP A 53 8.62 17.01 -8.81
N ARG A 54 7.51 17.57 -9.28
CA ARG A 54 7.16 18.99 -9.13
C ARG A 54 6.01 19.12 -8.15
N LYS A 55 6.25 19.88 -7.08
CA LYS A 55 5.33 20.00 -5.95
C LYS A 55 4.07 20.77 -6.31
N GLU A 56 4.20 21.69 -7.24
CA GLU A 56 3.17 22.63 -7.67
C GLU A 56 2.14 21.96 -8.59
N THR A 57 2.55 20.92 -9.32
CA THR A 57 1.72 20.24 -10.32
C THR A 57 1.36 18.82 -9.92
N HIS A 58 1.96 18.26 -8.86
CA HIS A 58 1.88 16.85 -8.50
C HIS A 58 2.22 15.93 -9.68
N CYS A 59 3.23 16.29 -10.47
CA CYS A 59 3.65 15.52 -11.64
C CYS A 59 5.16 15.26 -11.62
N PHE A 60 5.57 14.20 -12.28
CA PHE A 60 6.94 13.99 -12.72
C PHE A 60 7.19 14.83 -13.98
N ASN A 61 8.27 15.59 -13.96
CA ASN A 61 8.70 16.39 -15.09
C ASN A 61 9.82 15.63 -15.84
N PHE A 62 9.46 15.12 -17.01
CA PHE A 62 10.40 14.55 -17.97
C PHE A 62 10.65 15.55 -19.10
N ARG A 63 11.70 15.31 -19.88
CA ARG A 63 12.03 16.14 -21.04
C ARG A 63 10.87 16.25 -22.05
N GLU A 64 10.12 15.17 -22.19
CA GLU A 64 9.07 15.01 -23.20
C GLU A 64 7.67 15.42 -22.68
N GLY A 65 7.53 15.77 -21.40
CA GLY A 65 6.25 16.21 -20.83
C GLY A 65 6.11 16.00 -19.32
N GLU A 66 4.99 16.49 -18.79
CA GLU A 66 4.57 16.19 -17.42
C GLU A 66 3.69 14.94 -17.40
N CYS A 67 3.94 14.05 -16.44
CA CYS A 67 3.12 12.85 -16.26
C CYS A 67 2.98 12.56 -14.77
N THR A 68 1.87 11.96 -14.35
CA THR A 68 1.65 11.57 -12.96
C THR A 68 0.93 10.25 -12.83
N ILE A 69 0.90 9.77 -11.59
CA ILE A 69 0.09 8.61 -11.19
C ILE A 69 -1.32 9.13 -10.92
N THR A 70 -2.31 8.58 -11.58
CA THR A 70 -3.72 8.96 -11.47
C THR A 70 -4.53 7.92 -10.68
N LEU A 71 -5.80 8.21 -10.40
CA LEU A 71 -6.71 7.20 -9.84
C LEU A 71 -6.87 5.98 -10.77
N LYS A 72 -6.83 6.19 -12.09
CA LYS A 72 -6.85 5.11 -13.09
C LYS A 72 -5.66 4.17 -12.90
N ASP A 73 -4.46 4.72 -12.72
CA ASP A 73 -3.25 3.93 -12.49
C ASP A 73 -3.37 3.08 -11.24
N ILE A 74 -3.81 3.65 -10.12
CA ILE A 74 -3.95 2.89 -8.88
C ILE A 74 -4.96 1.75 -9.04
N ALA A 75 -6.13 2.03 -9.60
CA ALA A 75 -7.15 1.00 -9.80
C ALA A 75 -6.66 -0.13 -10.71
N ILE A 76 -5.99 0.17 -11.82
CA ILE A 76 -5.51 -0.88 -12.73
C ILE A 76 -4.36 -1.66 -12.08
N LEU A 77 -3.40 -0.97 -11.45
CA LEU A 77 -2.20 -1.61 -10.93
C LEU A 77 -2.45 -2.46 -9.68
N THR A 78 -3.38 -2.05 -8.82
CA THR A 78 -3.60 -2.68 -7.51
C THR A 78 -4.99 -3.27 -7.32
N ASP A 79 -5.91 -3.01 -8.25
CA ASP A 79 -7.32 -3.37 -8.13
C ASP A 79 -8.01 -2.77 -6.89
N PHE A 80 -7.58 -1.58 -6.45
CA PHE A 80 -8.23 -0.87 -5.33
C PHE A 80 -9.45 -0.06 -5.80
N SER A 81 -10.45 0.01 -4.93
CA SER A 81 -11.67 0.79 -5.15
C SER A 81 -11.37 2.29 -5.24
N ILE A 82 -11.77 2.90 -6.36
CA ILE A 82 -11.83 4.36 -6.51
C ILE A 82 -13.10 4.88 -5.86
N ASP A 83 -14.22 4.19 -6.13
CA ASP A 83 -15.50 4.51 -5.53
C ASP A 83 -15.53 4.17 -4.04
N GLY A 84 -16.36 4.92 -3.31
CA GLY A 84 -16.58 4.72 -1.89
C GLY A 84 -16.38 5.97 -1.04
N VAL A 85 -16.50 5.77 0.27
CA VAL A 85 -16.34 6.81 1.28
C VAL A 85 -14.86 7.13 1.46
N VAL A 86 -14.54 8.42 1.52
CA VAL A 86 -13.18 8.86 1.81
C VAL A 86 -12.74 8.43 3.20
N ILE A 87 -11.47 8.08 3.35
CA ILE A 87 -10.89 7.74 4.65
C ILE A 87 -10.50 9.06 5.33
N CYS A 88 -11.30 9.55 6.28
CA CYS A 88 -11.02 10.75 7.07
C CYS A 88 -10.94 10.40 8.57
N VAL A 89 -10.48 11.35 9.40
CA VAL A 89 -10.29 11.14 10.83
C VAL A 89 -11.59 10.74 11.55
N ASP A 90 -12.73 11.19 11.01
CA ASP A 90 -14.09 10.99 11.54
C ASP A 90 -14.96 10.02 10.70
N SER A 91 -14.38 9.31 9.71
CA SER A 91 -15.05 8.25 8.95
C SER A 91 -15.40 7.08 9.88
N THR A 92 -16.48 7.26 10.63
CA THR A 92 -17.02 6.29 11.57
C THR A 92 -18.28 5.72 10.93
N PRO A 93 -18.39 4.40 10.73
CA PRO A 93 -19.69 3.75 10.80
C PRO A 93 -20.32 4.03 12.18
N PRO A 94 -21.64 4.27 12.27
CA PRO A 94 -22.27 4.88 13.43
C PRO A 94 -22.05 4.07 14.72
N ALA A 95 -21.34 4.68 15.67
CA ALA A 95 -21.48 4.67 17.13
C ALA A 95 -21.75 3.38 17.94
N LYS A 96 -22.00 2.21 17.34
CA LYS A 96 -22.46 1.02 18.09
C LYS A 96 -21.34 0.13 18.63
N VAL A 97 -20.10 0.27 18.15
CA VAL A 97 -18.99 -0.63 18.58
C VAL A 97 -17.96 0.05 19.48
N VAL A 98 -17.80 1.38 19.43
CA VAL A 98 -16.68 2.06 20.12
C VAL A 98 -17.10 2.85 21.37
N ALA A 99 -18.40 3.07 21.59
CA ALA A 99 -18.89 3.85 22.72
C ALA A 99 -18.79 3.13 24.08
N ASN A 100 -18.57 1.81 24.10
CA ASN A 100 -18.58 0.99 25.33
C ASN A 100 -17.28 0.23 25.62
N MET A 101 -16.16 0.55 24.98
CA MET A 101 -14.90 -0.11 25.31
C MET A 101 -14.18 0.62 26.45
N SER A 102 -14.18 0.01 27.62
CA SER A 102 -13.32 0.32 28.76
C SER A 102 -11.84 0.19 28.39
N GLY A 103 -11.26 1.20 27.75
CA GLY A 103 -9.83 1.31 27.46
C GLY A 103 -9.30 0.42 26.31
N TRP A 104 -8.13 0.79 25.78
CA TRP A 104 -7.43 0.08 24.70
C TRP A 104 -7.08 -1.38 25.09
N GLN A 105 -6.96 -1.66 26.40
CA GLN A 105 -6.67 -2.98 26.96
C GLN A 105 -7.84 -3.93 26.73
N HIS A 106 -9.05 -3.51 27.09
CA HIS A 106 -10.25 -4.30 26.80
C HIS A 106 -10.43 -4.50 25.31
N PHE A 107 -10.14 -3.49 24.48
CA PHE A 107 -10.15 -3.63 23.03
C PHE A 107 -9.17 -4.71 22.55
N ILE A 108 -7.90 -4.66 22.95
CA ILE A 108 -6.90 -5.68 22.56
C ILE A 108 -7.32 -7.06 23.05
N TRP A 109 -7.75 -7.21 24.30
CA TRP A 109 -8.20 -8.49 24.83
C TRP A 109 -9.41 -9.05 24.08
N THR A 110 -10.46 -8.24 23.95
CA THR A 110 -11.73 -8.65 23.32
C THR A 110 -11.53 -9.03 21.86
N ILE A 111 -10.73 -8.25 21.15
CA ILE A 111 -10.53 -8.44 19.73
C ILE A 111 -9.49 -9.50 19.44
N THR A 112 -8.35 -9.52 20.13
CA THR A 112 -7.21 -10.39 19.75
C THR A 112 -7.05 -11.61 20.65
N GLY A 113 -7.73 -11.66 21.80
CA GLY A 113 -7.49 -12.68 22.83
C GLY A 113 -6.08 -12.62 23.44
N LEU A 114 -5.35 -11.52 23.21
CA LEU A 114 -4.04 -11.27 23.80
C LEU A 114 -4.20 -10.55 25.12
N CYS A 115 -3.42 -10.98 26.12
CA CYS A 115 -3.28 -10.20 27.36
C CYS A 115 -2.69 -8.83 26.99
N PRO A 116 -3.39 -7.73 27.30
CA PRO A 116 -2.87 -6.40 27.05
C PRO A 116 -1.59 -6.19 27.88
N PRO A 117 -0.55 -5.60 27.28
CA PRO A 117 0.72 -5.40 27.95
C PRO A 117 0.60 -4.35 29.06
N GLU A 118 1.33 -4.54 30.14
CA GLU A 118 1.37 -3.63 31.28
C GLU A 118 2.40 -2.51 31.09
N LYS A 119 2.24 -1.43 31.86
CA LYS A 119 3.15 -0.28 31.82
C LYS A 119 4.49 -0.67 32.45
N GLY A 120 5.43 -1.13 31.62
CA GLY A 120 6.73 -1.66 32.05
C GLY A 120 7.17 -2.89 31.26
N ASP A 121 6.27 -3.49 30.48
CA ASP A 121 6.62 -4.58 29.58
C ASP A 121 7.62 -4.10 28.52
N HIS A 122 8.69 -4.85 28.35
CA HIS A 122 9.68 -4.64 27.30
C HIS A 122 9.67 -5.84 26.35
N ILE A 123 9.71 -5.55 25.06
CA ILE A 123 9.90 -6.56 24.01
C ILE A 123 11.41 -6.75 23.83
N ALA A 124 11.83 -7.90 23.31
CA ALA A 124 13.21 -8.18 22.90
C ALA A 124 13.82 -7.07 22.00
N ASP A 125 12.99 -6.34 21.25
CA ASP A 125 13.40 -5.24 20.35
C ASP A 125 13.47 -3.86 21.05
N GLY A 126 13.31 -3.79 22.37
CA GLY A 126 13.50 -2.58 23.19
C GLY A 126 12.38 -1.53 23.13
N ASN A 127 11.41 -1.65 22.23
CA ASN A 127 10.26 -0.74 22.15
C ASN A 127 9.16 -1.15 23.15
N PRO A 128 8.57 -0.19 23.90
CA PRO A 128 7.46 -0.51 24.76
C PRO A 128 6.25 -0.89 23.90
N PRO A 129 5.47 -1.88 24.33
CA PRO A 129 4.27 -2.29 23.62
C PRO A 129 3.16 -1.22 23.68
N LEU A 130 3.34 -0.24 24.57
CA LEU A 130 2.52 0.95 24.67
C LEU A 130 3.33 2.24 24.66
N SER A 131 2.86 3.24 23.92
CA SER A 131 3.37 4.60 24.04
C SER A 131 2.26 5.61 23.77
N LYS A 132 2.17 6.66 24.62
CA LYS A 132 1.20 7.76 24.50
C LYS A 132 -0.27 7.29 24.35
N GLY A 133 -0.65 6.20 25.03
CA GLY A 133 -2.03 5.67 24.99
C GLY A 133 -2.38 4.93 23.69
N GLN A 134 -1.39 4.59 22.86
CA GLN A 134 -1.56 3.82 21.63
C GLN A 134 -0.77 2.51 21.70
N VAL A 135 -1.30 1.47 21.06
CA VAL A 135 -0.69 0.15 20.98
C VAL A 135 0.39 0.15 19.90
N SER A 136 1.55 -0.43 20.24
CA SER A 136 2.60 -0.74 19.27
C SER A 136 2.13 -1.88 18.38
N ILE A 137 2.05 -1.60 17.08
CA ILE A 137 1.76 -2.61 16.07
C ILE A 137 2.90 -3.63 15.90
N THR A 138 4.14 -3.21 16.11
CA THR A 138 5.30 -4.11 16.03
C THR A 138 5.21 -5.15 17.12
N TRP A 139 4.77 -4.74 18.32
CA TRP A 139 4.43 -5.67 19.37
C TRP A 139 3.30 -6.61 18.96
N LEU A 140 2.17 -6.05 18.50
CA LEU A 140 0.99 -6.83 18.15
C LEU A 140 1.30 -7.89 17.08
N THR A 141 2.02 -7.50 16.04
CA THR A 141 2.43 -8.39 14.94
C THR A 141 3.47 -9.42 15.38
N ALA A 142 4.42 -9.05 16.24
CA ALA A 142 5.36 -10.00 16.83
C ALA A 142 4.65 -11.05 17.69
N GLU A 143 3.67 -10.65 18.49
CA GLU A 143 2.92 -11.56 19.34
C GLU A 143 2.03 -12.52 18.53
N ILE A 144 1.39 -12.03 17.46
CA ILE A 144 0.66 -12.89 16.52
C ILE A 144 1.62 -13.86 15.80
N ARG A 145 2.79 -13.39 15.33
CA ARG A 145 3.80 -14.28 14.73
C ARG A 145 4.20 -15.38 15.71
N ARG A 146 4.47 -15.02 16.97
CA ARG A 146 4.85 -15.98 18.02
C ARG A 146 3.75 -17.01 18.26
N LYS A 147 2.49 -16.57 18.36
CA LYS A 147 1.35 -17.48 18.58
C LYS A 147 1.09 -18.45 17.43
N HIS A 148 1.51 -18.13 16.21
CA HIS A 148 1.25 -18.95 15.02
C HIS A 148 2.47 -19.71 14.50
N LYS A 149 3.65 -19.54 15.10
CA LYS A 149 4.87 -20.26 14.70
C LYS A 149 5.00 -21.60 15.45
N PRO A 150 4.94 -22.76 14.75
CA PRO A 150 5.05 -24.07 15.39
C PRO A 150 6.38 -24.28 16.13
N GLU A 151 7.47 -23.72 15.59
CA GLU A 151 8.84 -23.83 16.13
C GLU A 151 8.98 -23.33 17.58
N VAL A 152 8.09 -22.41 18.00
CA VAL A 152 8.08 -21.83 19.36
C VAL A 152 6.84 -22.26 20.16
N GLY A 153 6.20 -23.36 19.75
CA GLY A 153 4.99 -23.90 20.39
C GLY A 153 3.70 -23.14 20.06
N GLY A 154 3.71 -22.32 19.00
CA GLY A 154 2.51 -21.66 18.47
C GLY A 154 1.59 -22.63 17.71
N ILE A 155 0.31 -22.28 17.63
CA ILE A 155 -0.70 -23.05 16.89
C ILE A 155 -0.80 -22.45 15.48
N PRO A 156 -0.41 -23.18 14.41
CA PRO A 156 -0.49 -22.66 13.05
C PRO A 156 -1.94 -22.38 12.67
N LEU A 157 -2.15 -21.36 11.83
CA LEU A 157 -3.47 -21.07 11.28
C LEU A 157 -3.79 -22.08 10.18
N THR A 158 -4.83 -22.88 10.38
CA THR A 158 -5.27 -23.96 9.48
C THR A 158 -6.76 -23.84 9.15
N GLU A 159 -7.24 -24.65 8.20
CA GLU A 159 -8.68 -24.72 7.87
C GLU A 159 -9.57 -25.10 9.07
N GLU A 160 -9.03 -25.90 10.00
CA GLU A 160 -9.73 -26.33 11.23
C GLU A 160 -9.75 -25.26 12.33
N SER A 161 -8.99 -24.18 12.15
CA SER A 161 -8.99 -23.07 13.11
C SER A 161 -10.38 -22.44 13.20
N SER A 162 -10.75 -21.98 14.40
CA SER A 162 -12.04 -21.29 14.58
C SER A 162 -12.15 -20.07 13.68
N GLU A 163 -13.36 -19.76 13.21
CA GLU A 163 -13.62 -18.58 12.38
C GLU A 163 -13.15 -17.29 13.07
N ARG A 164 -13.31 -17.20 14.39
CA ARG A 164 -12.80 -16.07 15.19
C ARG A 164 -11.28 -15.93 15.08
N HIS A 165 -10.52 -17.03 15.12
CA HIS A 165 -9.06 -16.97 14.98
C HIS A 165 -8.64 -16.52 13.58
N LYS A 166 -9.29 -17.04 12.53
CA LYS A 166 -9.04 -16.63 11.14
C LYS A 166 -9.36 -15.15 10.94
N GLU A 167 -10.48 -14.67 11.48
CA GLU A 167 -10.88 -13.27 11.42
C GLU A 167 -9.85 -12.34 12.09
N ILE A 168 -9.39 -12.71 13.29
CA ILE A 168 -8.37 -11.94 14.03
C ILE A 168 -7.08 -11.85 13.20
N TYR A 169 -6.63 -12.97 12.65
CA TYR A 169 -5.46 -12.97 11.79
C TYR A 169 -5.66 -12.08 10.56
N ALA A 170 -6.81 -12.16 9.90
CA ALA A 170 -7.15 -11.34 8.74
C ALA A 170 -7.06 -9.84 9.04
N ARG A 171 -7.66 -9.40 10.16
CA ARG A 171 -7.65 -7.99 10.58
C ARG A 171 -6.24 -7.51 10.90
N ILE A 172 -5.45 -8.33 11.60
CA ILE A 172 -4.07 -7.95 11.96
C ILE A 172 -3.15 -7.99 10.72
N TYR A 173 -3.40 -8.89 9.77
CA TYR A 173 -2.71 -8.90 8.48
C TYR A 173 -2.93 -7.59 7.70
N ILE A 174 -4.19 -7.15 7.55
CA ILE A 174 -4.51 -5.86 6.90
C ILE A 174 -3.86 -4.69 7.64
N LEU A 175 -3.92 -4.72 8.97
CA LEU A 175 -3.29 -3.71 9.82
C LEU A 175 -1.78 -3.63 9.63
N ASP A 176 -1.10 -4.77 9.55
CA ASP A 176 0.34 -4.83 9.29
C ASP A 176 0.68 -4.38 7.86
N MET A 177 -0.16 -4.69 6.86
CA MET A 177 -0.04 -4.15 5.50
C MET A 177 -0.16 -2.62 5.48
N ILE A 178 -1.14 -2.05 6.18
CA ILE A 178 -1.33 -0.61 6.30
C ILE A 178 -0.10 0.07 6.89
N ARG A 179 0.52 -0.52 7.91
CA ARG A 179 1.70 0.05 8.54
C ARG A 179 2.97 -0.18 7.74
N GLY A 180 3.19 -1.39 7.26
CA GLY A 180 4.43 -1.79 6.62
C GLY A 180 4.53 -1.22 5.21
N VAL A 181 3.44 -1.32 4.46
CA VAL A 181 3.45 -1.13 3.01
C VAL A 181 2.75 0.15 2.59
N PHE A 182 1.51 0.38 3.05
CA PHE A 182 0.69 1.47 2.50
C PHE A 182 0.99 2.83 3.11
N PHE A 183 1.02 2.92 4.44
CA PHE A 183 1.10 4.18 5.18
C PHE A 183 2.14 4.11 6.32
N PRO A 184 3.43 3.78 6.02
CA PRO A 184 4.47 3.71 7.04
C PRO A 184 4.76 5.09 7.66
N LYS A 185 4.81 5.16 8.99
CA LYS A 185 5.08 6.40 9.74
C LYS A 185 6.53 6.54 10.19
N LYS A 186 6.98 7.79 10.38
CA LYS A 186 8.35 8.19 10.76
C LYS A 186 8.86 7.61 12.09
N SER A 187 8.04 7.52 13.13
CA SER A 187 8.47 6.97 14.42
C SER A 187 7.30 6.62 15.35
N ASN A 188 7.57 5.63 16.22
CA ASN A 188 6.76 5.06 17.31
C ASN A 188 5.94 3.79 17.02
N ASN A 189 5.82 3.31 15.78
CA ASN A 189 5.04 2.09 15.48
C ASN A 189 3.62 2.14 16.09
N LEU A 190 3.03 3.34 16.24
CA LEU A 190 1.71 3.51 16.86
C LEU A 190 0.63 3.56 15.80
N ILE A 191 -0.43 2.79 16.03
CA ILE A 191 -1.60 2.75 15.16
C ILE A 191 -2.47 3.96 15.46
N SER A 192 -2.88 4.70 14.42
CA SER A 192 -3.91 5.73 14.58
C SER A 192 -5.21 5.08 15.05
N ASN A 193 -5.90 5.68 16.01
CA ASN A 193 -7.21 5.18 16.44
C ASN A 193 -8.19 5.09 15.26
N SER A 194 -8.07 5.94 14.24
CA SER A 194 -8.86 5.86 13.01
C SER A 194 -8.65 4.54 12.27
N TRP A 195 -7.40 4.04 12.16
CA TRP A 195 -7.13 2.76 11.51
C TRP A 195 -7.69 1.59 12.31
N LEU A 196 -7.60 1.63 13.64
CA LEU A 196 -8.23 0.60 14.49
C LEU A 196 -9.74 0.57 14.30
N LYS A 197 -10.41 1.73 14.25
CA LYS A 197 -11.86 1.80 14.02
C LYS A 197 -12.26 1.21 12.67
N ILE A 198 -11.51 1.51 11.61
CA ILE A 198 -11.75 0.99 10.27
C ILE A 198 -11.53 -0.52 10.23
N ILE A 199 -10.35 -0.98 10.65
CA ILE A 199 -9.93 -2.37 10.50
C ILE A 199 -10.72 -3.31 11.40
N PHE A 200 -11.20 -2.84 12.55
CA PHE A 200 -11.99 -3.63 13.49
C PHE A 200 -13.49 -3.26 13.45
N GLY A 201 -13.90 -2.52 12.42
CA GLY A 201 -15.29 -2.29 12.07
C GLY A 201 -15.88 -3.43 11.23
N ASP A 202 -17.00 -3.15 10.59
CA ASP A 202 -17.64 -4.07 9.65
C ASP A 202 -16.79 -4.27 8.38
N TRP A 203 -16.81 -5.48 7.81
CA TRP A 203 -15.98 -5.82 6.66
C TRP A 203 -16.48 -5.12 5.39
N GLU A 204 -17.79 -5.06 5.21
CA GLU A 204 -18.45 -4.45 4.07
C GLU A 204 -18.28 -2.93 4.08
N ASP A 205 -18.37 -2.31 5.27
CA ASP A 205 -18.05 -0.89 5.45
C ASP A 205 -16.60 -0.57 5.05
N MET A 206 -15.66 -1.45 5.37
CA MET A 206 -14.25 -1.32 4.97
C MET A 206 -14.06 -1.47 3.45
N GLY A 207 -14.83 -2.36 2.83
CA GLY A 207 -14.84 -2.53 1.37
C GLY A 207 -15.43 -1.35 0.60
N ASN A 208 -16.31 -0.58 1.25
CA ASN A 208 -16.90 0.64 0.71
C ASN A 208 -15.99 1.88 0.87
N LEU A 209 -14.73 1.72 1.28
CA LEU A 209 -13.77 2.82 1.37
C LEU A 209 -13.04 3.04 0.03
N SER A 210 -12.79 4.32 -0.29
CA SER A 210 -11.98 4.70 -1.45
C SER A 210 -10.48 4.51 -1.15
N TRP A 211 -10.03 3.24 -1.17
CA TRP A 211 -8.63 2.88 -0.94
C TRP A 211 -7.68 3.49 -1.98
N ALA A 212 -8.12 3.63 -3.24
CA ALA A 212 -7.32 4.27 -4.27
C ALA A 212 -7.07 5.75 -3.97
N SER A 213 -8.09 6.51 -3.53
CA SER A 213 -7.94 7.91 -3.12
C SER A 213 -7.01 8.06 -1.92
N ALA A 214 -7.13 7.15 -0.95
CA ALA A 214 -6.25 7.15 0.21
C ALA A 214 -4.78 6.89 -0.17
N CYS A 215 -4.54 5.91 -1.06
CA CYS A 215 -3.21 5.63 -1.58
C CYS A 215 -2.64 6.81 -2.37
N LEU A 216 -3.44 7.43 -3.24
CA LEU A 216 -2.99 8.50 -4.12
C LEU A 216 -2.65 9.79 -3.34
N SER A 217 -3.53 10.20 -2.42
CA SER A 217 -3.27 11.36 -1.55
C SER A 217 -1.99 11.17 -0.74
N HIS A 218 -1.77 9.99 -0.15
CA HIS A 218 -0.54 9.72 0.57
C HIS A 218 0.68 9.72 -0.36
N LEU A 219 0.57 9.11 -1.55
CA LEU A 219 1.65 9.09 -2.54
C LEU A 219 2.08 10.51 -2.91
N TYR A 220 1.13 11.38 -3.24
CA TYR A 220 1.39 12.79 -3.58
C TYR A 220 2.07 13.54 -2.44
N ARG A 221 1.58 13.38 -1.20
CA ARG A 221 2.20 13.98 -0.01
C ARG A 221 3.62 13.46 0.23
N SER A 222 3.84 12.16 0.05
CA SER A 222 5.16 11.54 0.23
C SER A 222 6.18 12.08 -0.77
N HIS A 223 5.82 12.24 -2.05
CA HIS A 223 6.70 12.82 -3.07
C HIS A 223 6.90 14.33 -2.87
N TYR A 224 5.85 15.05 -2.46
CA TYR A 224 5.96 16.45 -2.07
C TYR A 224 7.00 16.64 -0.96
N ASN A 225 6.96 15.80 0.08
CA ASN A 225 7.94 15.86 1.17
C ASN A 225 9.35 15.46 0.70
N ALA A 226 9.47 14.36 -0.04
CA ALA A 226 10.74 13.76 -0.44
C ALA A 226 11.51 14.59 -1.48
N SER A 227 10.83 15.40 -2.29
CA SER A 227 11.46 16.33 -3.25
C SER A 227 12.25 17.46 -2.57
N SER A 228 12.14 17.64 -1.26
CA SER A 228 13.05 18.51 -0.51
C SER A 228 14.40 17.80 -0.28
N ARG A 229 15.51 18.47 -0.65
CA ARG A 229 16.88 17.96 -0.42
C ARG A 229 17.20 17.68 1.06
N ALA A 230 16.47 18.29 2.00
CA ALA A 230 16.65 18.05 3.42
C ALA A 230 16.07 16.69 3.88
N VAL A 231 15.13 16.12 3.11
CA VAL A 231 14.45 14.87 3.45
C VAL A 231 15.23 13.69 2.88
N LYS A 232 15.71 12.80 3.75
CA LYS A 232 16.53 11.63 3.37
C LYS A 232 15.72 10.34 3.22
N GLU A 233 14.42 10.40 3.40
CA GLU A 233 13.58 9.22 3.55
C GLU A 233 12.17 9.47 3.01
N ILE A 234 11.65 8.48 2.31
CA ILE A 234 10.31 8.48 1.71
C ILE A 234 9.45 7.36 2.31
N ASP A 235 8.17 7.65 2.50
CA ASP A 235 7.14 6.74 2.98
C ASP A 235 6.05 6.56 1.89
N GLY A 236 5.02 5.77 2.21
CA GLY A 236 3.87 5.55 1.34
C GLY A 236 3.95 4.29 0.47
N VAL A 237 2.98 4.18 -0.42
CA VAL A 237 2.71 3.08 -1.37
C VAL A 237 3.73 3.01 -2.53
N MET A 238 5.02 2.87 -2.24
CA MET A 238 6.08 2.95 -3.28
C MET A 238 6.07 1.84 -4.32
N PHE A 239 5.44 0.70 -4.03
CA PHE A 239 5.27 -0.36 -5.05
C PHE A 239 4.40 0.13 -6.22
N ILE A 240 3.43 1.03 -5.98
CA ILE A 240 2.60 1.64 -7.03
C ILE A 240 3.46 2.49 -7.95
N VAL A 241 4.33 3.33 -7.38
CA VAL A 241 5.26 4.17 -8.16
C VAL A 241 6.17 3.31 -9.04
N GLN A 242 6.65 2.20 -8.49
CA GLN A 242 7.48 1.25 -9.23
C GLN A 242 6.71 0.58 -10.37
N PHE A 243 5.51 0.06 -10.10
CA PHE A 243 4.67 -0.56 -11.13
C PHE A 243 4.29 0.43 -12.21
N TRP A 244 3.87 1.64 -11.84
CA TRP A 244 3.59 2.72 -12.76
C TRP A 244 4.79 3.02 -13.66
N ALA A 245 5.98 3.13 -13.08
CA ALA A 245 7.19 3.38 -13.84
C ALA A 245 7.46 2.24 -14.85
N TRP A 246 7.22 0.98 -14.49
CA TRP A 246 7.39 -0.15 -15.40
C TRP A 246 6.35 -0.20 -16.53
N GLU A 247 5.14 0.29 -16.31
CA GLU A 247 4.13 0.43 -17.37
C GLU A 247 4.46 1.57 -18.34
N HIS A 248 4.80 2.74 -17.79
CA HIS A 248 5.01 3.96 -18.56
C HIS A 248 6.41 4.04 -19.19
N LEU A 249 7.41 3.35 -18.65
CA LEU A 249 8.79 3.31 -19.13
C LEU A 249 9.23 1.85 -19.38
N PRO A 250 8.83 1.22 -20.51
CA PRO A 250 9.05 -0.21 -20.73
C PRO A 250 10.52 -0.65 -20.69
N TRP A 251 11.46 0.26 -20.97
CA TRP A 251 12.89 -0.02 -20.98
C TRP A 251 13.51 -0.20 -19.58
N ILE A 252 12.83 0.24 -18.51
CA ILE A 252 13.23 -0.08 -17.12
C ILE A 252 12.45 -1.26 -16.53
N ALA A 253 11.43 -1.73 -17.23
CA ALA A 253 10.59 -2.80 -16.74
C ALA A 253 11.38 -4.10 -16.67
N PRO A 254 11.08 -4.98 -15.70
CA PRO A 254 11.55 -6.35 -15.74
C PRO A 254 11.20 -7.00 -17.07
N LYS A 255 11.97 -8.02 -17.49
CA LYS A 255 11.56 -8.84 -18.63
C LYS A 255 10.23 -9.51 -18.29
N ASP A 256 9.20 -9.11 -19.04
CA ASP A 256 7.92 -9.79 -19.05
C ASP A 256 8.08 -11.11 -19.80
N ASP A 257 7.51 -12.18 -19.25
CA ASP A 257 7.45 -13.47 -19.93
C ASP A 257 6.03 -13.60 -20.50
N PRO A 258 5.82 -13.27 -21.79
CA PRO A 258 4.49 -13.24 -22.39
C PRO A 258 3.85 -14.63 -22.46
N ASP A 259 4.66 -15.69 -22.41
CA ASP A 259 4.22 -17.09 -22.47
C ASP A 259 4.02 -17.71 -21.08
N LYS A 260 4.24 -16.93 -20.01
CA LYS A 260 4.03 -17.39 -18.65
C LYS A 260 2.55 -17.66 -18.41
N GLU A 261 2.18 -18.94 -18.45
CA GLU A 261 0.86 -19.38 -18.05
C GLU A 261 0.63 -19.07 -16.57
N TRP A 262 -0.24 -18.09 -16.35
CA TRP A 262 -0.64 -17.65 -15.04
C TRP A 262 -1.63 -18.66 -14.46
N GLY A 263 -1.22 -19.33 -13.38
CA GLY A 263 -2.04 -20.29 -12.65
C GLY A 263 -3.41 -19.71 -12.23
N PRO A 264 -4.36 -20.57 -11.82
CA PRO A 264 -5.73 -20.14 -11.48
C PRO A 264 -5.77 -19.05 -10.38
N ASP A 265 -4.79 -19.03 -9.47
CA ASP A 265 -4.67 -18.05 -8.38
C ASP A 265 -3.83 -16.82 -8.74
N HIS A 266 -3.46 -16.66 -10.01
CA HIS A 266 -2.57 -15.58 -10.41
C HIS A 266 -3.25 -14.21 -10.32
N PRO A 267 -2.58 -13.19 -9.75
CA PRO A 267 -3.13 -11.84 -9.55
C PRO A 267 -3.82 -11.21 -10.77
N LEU A 268 -3.34 -11.49 -11.99
CA LEU A 268 -3.93 -10.97 -13.23
C LEU A 268 -5.34 -11.50 -13.51
N ARG A 269 -5.71 -12.67 -12.96
CA ARG A 269 -7.09 -13.19 -13.01
C ARG A 269 -8.01 -12.47 -12.01
N HIS A 270 -7.44 -11.72 -11.07
CA HIS A 270 -8.11 -11.06 -9.97
C HIS A 270 -8.02 -9.53 -10.05
N GLY A 271 -7.86 -8.97 -11.26
CA GLY A 271 -7.85 -7.53 -11.48
C GLY A 271 -6.47 -6.86 -11.35
N ALA A 272 -5.64 -7.16 -10.35
CA ALA A 272 -4.43 -6.36 -10.09
C ALA A 272 -3.33 -6.49 -11.17
N TYR A 273 -3.36 -5.61 -12.17
CA TYR A 273 -2.52 -5.70 -13.37
C TYR A 273 -1.02 -5.54 -13.08
N GLY A 274 -0.67 -4.68 -12.12
CA GLY A 274 0.74 -4.43 -11.75
C GLY A 274 1.43 -5.68 -11.19
N CYS A 275 0.67 -6.64 -10.67
CA CYS A 275 1.21 -7.88 -10.15
C CYS A 275 1.80 -8.81 -11.22
N ARG A 276 1.61 -8.53 -12.52
CA ARG A 276 2.33 -9.24 -13.61
C ARG A 276 3.85 -9.10 -13.49
N TRP A 277 4.30 -8.01 -12.88
CA TRP A 277 5.71 -7.76 -12.64
C TRP A 277 6.27 -8.53 -11.44
N LEU A 278 5.51 -9.45 -10.84
CA LEU A 278 5.98 -10.27 -9.72
C LEU A 278 6.66 -11.54 -10.24
N GLY A 279 7.92 -11.73 -9.83
CA GLY A 279 8.69 -12.92 -10.21
C GLY A 279 10.19 -12.80 -9.93
N GLU A 280 10.93 -13.88 -10.19
CA GLU A 280 12.38 -13.96 -10.02
C GLU A 280 13.14 -13.00 -10.94
N THR A 281 12.68 -12.84 -12.19
CA THR A 281 13.27 -11.92 -13.17
C THR A 281 13.24 -10.47 -12.69
N THR A 282 12.19 -10.08 -11.98
CA THR A 282 12.06 -8.75 -11.34
C THR A 282 13.14 -8.54 -10.30
N CYS A 283 13.39 -9.52 -9.43
CA CYS A 283 14.42 -9.41 -8.40
C CYS A 283 15.82 -9.20 -8.98
N ASN A 284 16.14 -9.82 -10.11
CA ASN A 284 17.45 -9.70 -10.75
C ASN A 284 17.66 -8.33 -11.40
N ASN A 285 16.64 -7.79 -12.09
CA ASN A 285 16.73 -6.47 -12.71
C ASN A 285 16.81 -5.34 -11.68
N LEU A 286 16.14 -5.49 -10.53
CA LEU A 286 16.23 -4.54 -9.41
C LEU A 286 17.67 -4.37 -8.87
N VAL A 287 18.52 -5.39 -8.99
CA VAL A 287 19.92 -5.36 -8.53
C VAL A 287 20.87 -4.78 -9.59
N ALA A 288 20.51 -4.87 -10.87
CA ALA A 288 21.37 -4.50 -11.99
C ALA A 288 21.52 -2.98 -12.19
N HIS A 289 20.49 -2.19 -11.88
CA HIS A 289 20.46 -0.77 -12.24
C HIS A 289 21.06 0.15 -11.18
N LYS A 290 22.01 1.00 -11.60
CA LYS A 290 22.62 2.04 -10.74
C LYS A 290 21.84 3.36 -10.84
N LEU A 291 21.81 4.14 -9.76
CA LEU A 291 21.11 5.43 -9.69
C LEU A 291 21.52 6.40 -10.81
N GLU A 292 22.81 6.49 -11.11
CA GLU A 292 23.34 7.36 -12.18
C GLU A 292 22.84 6.95 -13.57
N GLU A 293 22.62 5.66 -13.78
CA GLU A 293 22.10 5.15 -15.05
C GLU A 293 20.65 5.52 -15.24
N TYR A 294 19.81 5.37 -14.20
CA TYR A 294 18.43 5.84 -14.25
C TYR A 294 18.36 7.34 -14.53
N ARG A 295 19.16 8.15 -13.83
CA ARG A 295 19.20 9.61 -14.06
C ARG A 295 19.60 9.93 -15.49
N ARG A 296 20.74 9.41 -15.94
CA ARG A 296 21.25 9.64 -17.30
C ARG A 296 20.24 9.21 -18.36
N ARG A 297 19.58 8.07 -18.20
CA ARG A 297 18.63 7.56 -19.19
C ARG A 297 17.35 8.39 -19.22
N LEU A 298 16.84 8.82 -18.06
CA LEU A 298 15.69 9.73 -17.99
C LEU A 298 15.99 11.15 -18.48
N ASP A 299 17.23 11.62 -18.38
CA ASP A 299 17.65 12.93 -18.95
C ASP A 299 17.68 12.92 -20.48
N HIS A 300 17.83 11.75 -21.09
CA HIS A 300 17.86 11.55 -22.54
C HIS A 300 16.64 10.77 -23.06
N LEU A 301 15.55 10.75 -22.28
CA LEU A 301 14.32 10.04 -22.62
C LEU A 301 13.75 10.63 -23.92
N TRP A 302 13.44 9.78 -24.90
CA TRP A 302 12.72 10.17 -26.11
C TRP A 302 11.22 9.95 -25.96
N GLU A 303 10.41 10.70 -26.72
CA GLU A 303 8.94 10.64 -26.68
C GLU A 303 8.41 9.20 -26.83
N ALA A 304 8.96 8.44 -27.78
CA ALA A 304 8.57 7.06 -28.05
C ALA A 304 8.91 6.07 -26.91
N GLU A 305 9.77 6.45 -25.96
CA GLU A 305 10.16 5.64 -24.80
C GLU A 305 9.25 5.86 -23.59
N LEU A 306 8.39 6.90 -23.61
CA LEU A 306 7.39 7.20 -22.58
C LEU A 306 5.99 6.89 -23.11
N LYS A 307 5.28 5.98 -22.44
CA LYS A 307 3.87 5.72 -22.72
C LYS A 307 3.00 6.55 -21.79
N PHE A 308 2.12 7.40 -22.33
CA PHE A 308 1.18 8.18 -21.51
C PHE A 308 -0.04 7.35 -21.10
N ASP A 309 -0.53 6.45 -21.96
CA ASP A 309 -1.56 5.47 -21.62
C ASP A 309 -1.08 4.05 -21.98
N PRO A 310 -0.43 3.34 -21.04
CA PRO A 310 0.16 2.03 -21.32
C PRO A 310 -0.85 0.88 -21.26
N TYR A 311 -2.09 1.11 -20.83
CA TYR A 311 -3.03 0.05 -20.49
C TYR A 311 -3.83 -0.43 -21.71
N PRO A 312 -3.78 -1.73 -22.06
CA PRO A 312 -4.60 -2.27 -23.13
C PRO A 312 -6.10 -2.13 -22.85
N GLU A 313 -6.91 -1.90 -23.89
CA GLU A 313 -8.37 -1.75 -23.76
C GLU A 313 -9.02 -2.91 -23.00
N ARG A 314 -8.56 -4.16 -23.21
CA ARG A 314 -9.06 -5.34 -22.47
C ARG A 314 -8.88 -5.23 -20.96
N ILE A 315 -7.78 -4.61 -20.51
CA ILE A 315 -7.47 -4.43 -19.08
C ILE A 315 -8.31 -3.30 -18.53
N VAL A 316 -8.43 -2.20 -19.28
CA VAL A 316 -9.32 -1.09 -18.92
C VAL A 316 -10.75 -1.61 -18.79
N ALA A 317 -11.24 -2.37 -19.77
CA ALA A 317 -12.56 -3.01 -19.79
C ALA A 317 -12.84 -3.88 -18.56
N HIS A 318 -11.85 -4.63 -18.09
CA HIS A 318 -11.98 -5.44 -16.87
C HIS A 318 -12.21 -4.59 -15.61
N HIS A 319 -11.59 -3.41 -15.55
CA HIS A 319 -11.68 -2.46 -14.43
C HIS A 319 -12.78 -1.42 -14.61
N VAL A 320 -13.52 -1.43 -15.72
CA VAL A 320 -14.59 -0.46 -16.04
C VAL A 320 -15.55 -0.29 -14.87
N HIS A 321 -15.94 -1.37 -14.19
CA HIS A 321 -16.85 -1.31 -13.04
C HIS A 321 -16.33 -0.42 -11.88
N LYS A 322 -15.02 -0.25 -11.74
CA LYS A 322 -14.36 0.66 -10.77
C LYS A 322 -14.20 2.10 -11.27
N PHE A 323 -14.53 2.33 -12.54
CA PHE A 323 -14.54 3.64 -13.20
C PHE A 323 -15.95 4.16 -13.51
N THR A 324 -17.00 3.32 -13.33
CA THR A 324 -18.32 3.56 -13.93
C THR A 324 -19.45 3.90 -12.98
N LEU A 325 -19.29 3.86 -11.65
CA LEU A 325 -20.34 4.41 -10.79
C LEU A 325 -20.61 5.87 -11.17
N HIS A 326 -19.55 6.62 -11.54
CA HIS A 326 -19.67 7.86 -12.29
C HIS A 326 -18.60 7.97 -13.40
N PRO A 327 -18.99 7.88 -14.68
CA PRO A 327 -18.07 8.03 -15.81
C PRO A 327 -17.21 9.31 -15.69
N GLY A 328 -15.89 9.14 -15.73
CA GLY A 328 -14.94 10.25 -15.66
C GLY A 328 -14.46 10.62 -14.24
N GLN A 329 -14.85 9.91 -13.19
CA GLN A 329 -14.30 10.11 -11.83
C GLN A 329 -12.77 10.06 -11.77
N TRP A 330 -12.18 9.11 -12.50
CA TRP A 330 -10.72 8.98 -12.60
C TRP A 330 -10.06 10.09 -13.44
N CYS A 331 -10.85 10.94 -14.11
CA CYS A 331 -10.41 12.20 -14.75
C CYS A 331 -10.89 13.44 -13.98
N THR A 332 -11.57 13.28 -12.85
CA THR A 332 -12.18 14.42 -12.16
C THR A 332 -11.17 15.12 -11.28
N ARG A 333 -11.22 16.46 -11.29
CA ARG A 333 -10.46 17.30 -10.37
C ARG A 333 -11.14 17.34 -9.00
N VAL A 334 -10.61 16.59 -8.05
CA VAL A 334 -11.20 16.44 -6.71
C VAL A 334 -10.14 16.43 -5.61
N PRO A 335 -10.50 16.82 -4.37
CA PRO A 335 -9.64 16.55 -3.23
C PRO A 335 -9.60 15.05 -2.94
N LEU A 336 -8.38 14.51 -2.87
CA LEU A 336 -8.05 13.19 -2.39
C LEU A 336 -7.79 13.28 -0.88
N ILE A 337 -8.38 12.36 -0.10
CA ILE A 337 -8.33 12.43 1.36
C ILE A 337 -7.86 11.09 1.94
N CYS A 338 -6.82 11.15 2.78
CA CYS A 338 -6.37 10.06 3.62
C CYS A 338 -6.11 10.57 5.04
N LEU A 339 -7.05 10.35 5.94
CA LEU A 339 -7.08 10.84 7.30
C LEU A 339 -6.95 12.37 7.35
N HIS A 340 -5.75 12.86 7.65
CA HIS A 340 -5.42 14.28 7.75
C HIS A 340 -4.71 14.81 6.49
N ILE A 341 -4.39 13.93 5.54
CA ILE A 341 -3.74 14.29 4.28
C ILE A 341 -4.85 14.67 3.30
N VAL A 342 -4.71 15.86 2.71
CA VAL A 342 -5.57 16.37 1.65
C VAL A 342 -4.67 16.81 0.50
N GLU A 343 -4.89 16.24 -0.69
CA GLU A 343 -4.17 16.56 -1.93
C GLU A 343 -5.15 16.75 -3.08
N TRP A 344 -4.77 17.49 -4.12
CA TRP A 344 -5.62 17.66 -5.29
C TRP A 344 -5.28 16.64 -6.38
N HIS A 345 -6.29 15.94 -6.88
CA HIS A 345 -6.20 15.16 -8.11
C HIS A 345 -6.33 16.11 -9.31
N LEU A 346 -5.31 16.17 -10.17
CA LEU A 346 -5.24 17.06 -11.33
C LEU A 346 -4.86 16.25 -12.60
N PRO A 347 -5.74 15.35 -13.06
CA PRO A 347 -5.42 14.42 -14.14
C PRO A 347 -5.33 15.09 -15.52
N ASP A 348 -5.87 16.31 -15.66
CA ASP A 348 -5.83 17.13 -16.87
C ASP A 348 -4.41 17.58 -17.27
N ARG A 349 -3.43 17.42 -16.38
CA ARG A 349 -2.03 17.82 -16.60
C ARG A 349 -1.13 16.70 -17.13
N CYS A 350 -1.70 15.53 -17.39
CA CYS A 350 -0.97 14.32 -17.75
C CYS A 350 -1.21 13.88 -19.20
N LEU A 351 -1.57 14.84 -20.06
CA LEU A 351 -1.91 14.64 -21.48
C LEU A 351 -0.86 15.25 -22.39
#